data_AF-A0A2D7XBE4-F1
#
_entry.id   AF-A0A2D7XBE4-F1
#
_cell.length_a   1.000
_cell.length_b   1.000
_cell.length_c   1.000
_cell.angle_alpha   90.00
_cell.angle_beta   90.00
_cell.angle_gamma   90.00
#
_symmetry.space_group_name_H-M   'P 1'
#
loop_
_entity.id
_entity.type
_entity.pdbx_description
1 polymer ?
#
loop_
_entity_poly.entity_id
_entity_poly.type
_entity_poly.pdbx_seq_one_letter_code
_entity_poly.pdbx_strand_id
1 'polypeptide(L)'
;MELNEALNRVKEAKNMTEDDVLAEFSTFVKENYPEIWVQSGSSITGLEEEDYDFFSSAFEVNTVRRKSGGKGEQWVGMLVAYDGKRDMMQRQRDVAIESATINLSQVLRYGIQQNNRTIAIGRVTKADGEWSVFDADDTLLYKETAEDGKQPMWVIHTQGPSICLLKDDGRTPKRAFMEKRKWIFIGNTQEKFLSEGALPPMVLECSFGAADVELQLLRPISFKAELTTAWKPADSTEPDEEMLSALDIDADYGLDWVDDEVLPKVTELFSPDQFLAQFMPCIDLSDVFDHHMANRKVLSSGRDYGPVFAISGTVDYIDYAGKENLYSEGGFKHSLTLTSNSLRREDPKASLWIDVTRYLVDKQNAFKVKKADGWKDYAGGSRVWVVVRSRTWEGTDGGLNLNLDGLGVYAMPLRSIVAQIPPEDANDISYTDGF
;
A
#
# COMPACT_ATOMS: atom_id res chain seq x y z
N MET A 1 -0.60 13.07 42.88
CA MET A 1 0.62 13.47 42.18
C MET A 1 0.15 14.47 41.14
N GLU A 2 0.70 15.68 41.13
CA GLU A 2 0.26 16.73 40.21
C GLU A 2 0.74 16.40 38.78
N LEU A 3 -0.03 16.83 37.78
CA LEU A 3 0.41 16.74 36.38
C LEU A 3 1.67 17.58 36.19
N ASN A 4 2.72 16.99 35.61
CA ASN A 4 3.87 17.76 35.16
C ASN A 4 3.52 18.54 33.89
N GLU A 5 4.48 19.35 33.42
CA GLU A 5 4.27 20.23 32.27
C GLU A 5 3.83 19.47 31.01
N ALA A 6 4.38 18.26 30.78
CA ALA A 6 4.06 17.42 29.62
C ALA A 6 2.61 16.91 29.67
N LEU A 7 2.16 16.39 30.81
CA LEU A 7 0.78 15.90 30.94
C LEU A 7 -0.26 17.04 30.95
N ASN A 8 0.10 18.23 31.46
CA ASN A 8 -0.76 19.41 31.34
C ASN A 8 -0.95 19.83 29.88
N ARG A 9 0.09 19.74 29.05
CA ARG A 9 -0.02 19.97 27.61
C ARG A 9 -0.93 18.94 26.91
N VAL A 10 -0.91 17.67 27.36
CA VAL A 10 -1.85 16.63 26.89
C VAL A 10 -3.28 16.97 27.24
N LYS A 11 -3.54 17.30 28.51
CA LYS A 11 -4.84 17.69 29.04
C LYS A 11 -5.46 18.84 28.23
N GLU A 12 -4.68 19.89 28.00
CA GLU A 12 -5.11 21.05 27.20
C GLU A 12 -5.33 20.69 25.73
N ALA A 13 -4.42 19.93 25.11
CA ALA A 13 -4.50 19.59 23.68
C ALA A 13 -5.67 18.66 23.33
N LYS A 14 -6.04 17.76 24.24
CA LYS A 14 -7.11 16.77 24.04
C LYS A 14 -8.43 17.14 24.70
N ASN A 15 -8.49 18.28 25.40
CA ASN A 15 -9.65 18.73 26.18
C ASN A 15 -10.17 17.64 27.13
N MET A 16 -9.24 16.98 27.82
CA MET A 16 -9.52 15.88 28.76
C MET A 16 -9.56 16.39 30.20
N THR A 17 -10.17 15.62 31.09
CA THR A 17 -10.02 15.87 32.53
C THR A 17 -8.66 15.37 33.03
N GLU A 18 -8.26 15.80 34.22
CA GLU A 18 -7.01 15.34 34.84
C GLU A 18 -7.00 13.85 35.10
N ASP A 19 -8.13 13.31 35.55
CA ASP A 19 -8.29 11.89 35.85
C ASP A 19 -8.18 11.04 34.56
N ASP A 20 -8.75 11.52 33.45
CA ASP A 20 -8.67 10.82 32.16
C ASP A 20 -7.23 10.76 31.63
N VAL A 21 -6.50 11.88 31.72
CA VAL A 21 -5.09 11.93 31.28
C VAL A 21 -4.21 11.00 32.11
N LEU A 22 -4.42 10.95 33.43
CA LEU A 22 -3.68 10.04 34.31
C LEU A 22 -4.03 8.57 34.06
N ALA A 23 -5.28 8.26 33.74
CA ALA A 23 -5.71 6.90 33.40
C ALA A 23 -5.09 6.42 32.08
N GLU A 24 -5.11 7.26 31.04
CA GLU A 24 -4.46 6.96 29.77
C GLU A 24 -2.94 6.87 29.92
N PHE A 25 -2.33 7.78 30.65
CA PHE A 25 -0.89 7.73 30.94
C PHE A 25 -0.50 6.46 31.69
N SER A 26 -1.27 6.05 32.70
CA SER A 26 -1.05 4.79 33.44
C SER A 26 -1.14 3.58 32.52
N THR A 27 -2.10 3.58 31.59
CA THR A 27 -2.26 2.51 30.60
C THR A 27 -1.06 2.48 29.66
N PHE A 28 -0.63 3.64 29.17
CA PHE A 28 0.55 3.78 28.31
C PHE A 28 1.82 3.23 28.96
N VAL A 29 2.12 3.60 30.22
CA VAL A 29 3.31 3.11 30.93
C VAL A 29 3.23 1.60 31.15
N LYS A 30 2.07 1.09 31.55
CA LYS A 30 1.84 -0.34 31.76
C LYS A 30 2.07 -1.17 30.49
N GLU A 31 1.62 -0.68 29.33
CA GLU A 31 1.70 -1.40 28.06
C GLU A 31 3.09 -1.32 27.42
N ASN A 32 3.73 -0.14 27.47
CA ASN A 32 4.99 0.10 26.76
C ASN A 32 6.23 -0.18 27.63
N TYR A 33 6.08 -0.09 28.96
CA TYR A 33 7.18 -0.27 29.92
C TYR A 33 6.75 -1.18 31.09
N PRO A 34 6.31 -2.43 30.82
CA PRO A 34 5.71 -3.30 31.81
C PRO A 34 6.66 -3.66 32.97
N GLU A 35 7.96 -3.76 32.71
CA GLU A 35 8.96 -4.08 33.74
C GLU A 35 9.08 -2.95 34.77
N ILE A 36 9.12 -1.70 34.32
CA ILE A 36 9.23 -0.51 35.17
C ILE A 36 7.90 -0.27 35.89
N TRP A 37 6.77 -0.53 35.21
CA TRP A 37 5.45 -0.50 35.84
C TRP A 37 5.31 -1.48 37.01
N VAL A 38 5.87 -2.69 36.89
CA VAL A 38 5.86 -3.66 37.99
C VAL A 38 6.80 -3.20 39.12
N GLN A 39 7.98 -2.66 38.79
CA GLN A 39 8.93 -2.13 39.77
C GLN A 39 8.38 -0.93 40.55
N SER A 40 7.55 -0.10 39.92
CA SER A 40 6.86 1.03 40.55
C SER A 40 5.67 0.63 41.44
N GLY A 41 5.45 -0.67 41.67
CA GLY A 41 4.31 -1.17 42.43
C GLY A 41 2.99 -1.10 41.67
N SER A 42 3.03 -1.11 40.33
CA SER A 42 1.85 -1.02 39.45
C SER A 42 1.04 0.26 39.66
N SER A 43 1.74 1.37 39.94
CA SER A 43 1.16 2.69 40.07
C SER A 43 2.09 3.74 39.49
N ILE A 44 1.52 4.78 38.89
CA ILE A 44 2.27 5.97 38.45
C ILE A 44 2.89 6.71 39.63
N THR A 45 2.30 6.65 40.82
CA THR A 45 2.81 7.31 42.03
C THR A 45 4.05 6.64 42.61
N GLY A 46 4.36 5.42 42.17
CA GLY A 46 5.57 4.71 42.57
C GLY A 46 6.70 4.83 41.56
N LEU A 47 6.52 5.61 40.48
CA LEU A 47 7.58 5.94 39.55
C LEU A 47 8.56 6.90 40.20
N GLU A 48 9.85 6.73 39.92
CA GLU A 48 10.85 7.72 40.27
C GLU A 48 10.64 8.99 39.45
N GLU A 49 11.09 10.14 39.95
CA GLU A 49 10.84 11.46 39.33
C GLU A 49 11.40 11.52 37.89
N GLU A 50 12.61 11.00 37.67
CA GLU A 50 13.24 10.95 36.34
C GLU A 50 12.44 10.07 35.35
N ASP A 51 11.95 8.92 35.82
CA ASP A 51 11.12 8.01 35.03
C ASP A 51 9.75 8.63 34.73
N TYR A 52 9.13 9.27 35.72
CA TYR A 52 7.85 9.94 35.58
C TYR A 52 7.94 11.04 34.51
N ASP A 53 8.98 11.88 34.55
CA ASP A 53 9.18 12.96 33.58
C ASP A 53 9.54 12.45 32.19
N PHE A 54 10.39 11.42 32.10
CA PHE A 54 10.72 10.76 30.84
C PHE A 54 9.48 10.14 30.18
N PHE A 55 8.72 9.34 30.93
CA PHE A 55 7.51 8.71 30.40
C PHE A 55 6.43 9.71 30.08
N SER A 56 6.25 10.76 30.89
CA SER A 56 5.30 11.82 30.59
C SER A 56 5.66 12.54 29.29
N SER A 57 6.95 12.77 29.04
CA SER A 57 7.42 13.35 27.79
C SER A 57 7.23 12.39 26.61
N ALA A 58 7.49 11.08 26.80
CA ALA A 58 7.23 10.06 25.78
C ALA A 58 5.74 9.90 25.47
N PHE A 59 4.89 9.98 26.49
CA PHE A 59 3.44 9.96 26.36
C PHE A 59 2.93 11.23 25.66
N GLU A 60 3.40 12.41 26.04
CA GLU A 60 3.12 13.65 25.29
C GLU A 60 3.56 13.52 23.83
N VAL A 61 4.71 12.92 23.54
CA VAL A 61 5.15 12.67 22.17
C VAL A 61 4.26 11.66 21.44
N ASN A 62 3.64 10.71 22.13
CA ASN A 62 2.72 9.75 21.51
C ASN A 62 1.30 10.33 21.34
N THR A 63 0.88 11.19 22.26
CA THR A 63 -0.49 11.67 22.41
C THR A 63 -0.72 13.08 21.87
N VAL A 64 0.28 13.98 21.99
CA VAL A 64 0.23 15.43 21.67
C VAL A 64 1.09 15.84 20.50
N ARG A 65 2.24 15.19 20.22
CA ARG A 65 2.74 15.32 18.84
C ARG A 65 1.55 14.88 18.01
N ARG A 66 1.06 15.79 17.18
CA ARG A 66 0.23 15.46 16.04
C ARG A 66 0.80 14.14 15.53
N LYS A 67 0.08 13.03 15.70
CA LYS A 67 -0.09 12.07 14.61
C LYS A 67 -0.15 12.99 13.41
N SER A 68 0.90 13.02 12.61
CA SER A 68 1.01 13.93 11.48
C SER A 68 0.04 13.42 10.42
N GLY A 69 -1.25 13.40 10.77
CA GLY A 69 -2.36 13.19 9.88
C GLY A 69 -2.11 14.16 8.74
N GLY A 70 -1.99 13.58 7.55
CA GLY A 70 -1.40 14.19 6.38
C GLY A 70 -1.85 15.63 6.13
N LYS A 71 -1.12 16.32 5.26
CA LYS A 71 -1.59 17.63 4.78
C LYS A 71 -2.84 17.44 3.91
N GLY A 72 -3.64 18.49 3.81
CA GLY A 72 -4.83 18.54 2.96
C GLY A 72 -6.15 18.42 3.72
N GLU A 73 -7.21 18.18 2.95
CA GLU A 73 -8.58 18.05 3.45
C GLU A 73 -8.80 16.66 4.06
N GLN A 74 -9.81 16.54 4.93
CA GLN A 74 -10.23 15.24 5.46
C GLN A 74 -11.14 14.56 4.44
N TRP A 75 -10.72 13.39 3.97
CA TRP A 75 -11.46 12.54 3.03
C TRP A 75 -12.10 11.39 3.78
N VAL A 76 -13.31 11.00 3.35
CA VAL A 76 -14.04 9.83 3.87
C VAL A 76 -14.54 8.99 2.71
N GLY A 77 -14.50 7.67 2.87
CA GLY A 77 -14.86 6.76 1.80
C GLY A 77 -14.33 5.36 2.04
N MET A 78 -13.94 4.68 0.96
CA MET A 78 -13.45 3.32 1.00
C MET A 78 -12.30 3.14 0.00
N LEU A 79 -11.24 2.45 0.42
CA LEU A 79 -10.24 1.93 -0.51
C LEU A 79 -10.77 0.62 -1.09
N VAL A 80 -10.91 0.56 -2.42
CA VAL A 80 -11.50 -0.59 -3.11
C VAL A 80 -10.46 -1.45 -3.84
N ALA A 81 -9.26 -0.90 -4.08
CA ALA A 81 -8.18 -1.62 -4.73
C ALA A 81 -6.80 -1.11 -4.27
N TYR A 82 -5.84 -2.02 -4.30
CA TYR A 82 -4.42 -1.78 -4.15
C TYR A 82 -3.76 -1.87 -5.54
N ASP A 83 -3.27 -0.75 -6.04
CA ASP A 83 -2.65 -0.64 -7.36
C ASP A 83 -1.12 -0.80 -7.32
N GLY A 84 -0.63 -1.44 -6.25
CA GLY A 84 0.74 -1.89 -6.11
C GLY A 84 1.70 -0.86 -5.51
N LYS A 85 2.92 -1.35 -5.30
CA LYS A 85 4.08 -0.59 -4.84
C LYS A 85 5.05 -0.34 -5.99
N ARG A 86 5.61 0.86 -6.02
CA ARG A 86 6.66 1.24 -6.97
C ARG A 86 7.81 1.90 -6.22
N ASP A 87 9.02 1.45 -6.49
CA ASP A 87 10.22 2.18 -6.10
C ASP A 87 10.62 3.13 -7.24
N MET A 88 10.46 4.43 -7.00
CA MET A 88 10.77 5.47 -7.98
C MET A 88 12.27 5.57 -8.29
N MET A 89 13.12 5.02 -7.43
CA MET A 89 14.57 5.05 -7.57
C MET A 89 15.15 3.77 -8.18
N GLN A 90 14.35 2.71 -8.36
CA GLN A 90 14.82 1.40 -8.79
C GLN A 90 15.64 1.48 -10.08
N ARG A 91 15.10 2.06 -11.15
CA ARG A 91 15.83 2.15 -12.44
C ARG A 91 17.12 2.97 -12.33
N GLN A 92 17.15 4.05 -11.55
CA GLN A 92 18.37 4.83 -11.34
C GLN A 92 19.43 4.01 -10.60
N ARG A 93 19.00 3.32 -9.55
CA ARG A 93 19.85 2.46 -8.74
C ARG A 93 20.41 1.30 -9.55
N ASP A 94 19.58 0.59 -10.30
CA ASP A 94 20.00 -0.58 -11.09
C ASP A 94 21.04 -0.18 -12.15
N VAL A 95 20.81 0.92 -12.87
CA VAL A 95 21.80 1.46 -13.83
C VAL A 95 23.08 1.90 -13.14
N ALA A 96 23.00 2.49 -11.95
CA ALA A 96 24.18 2.87 -11.17
C ALA A 96 24.99 1.64 -10.74
N ILE A 97 24.32 0.59 -10.26
CA ILE A 97 24.96 -0.68 -9.87
C ILE A 97 25.64 -1.33 -11.07
N GLU A 98 24.93 -1.47 -12.19
CA GLU A 98 25.46 -2.06 -13.42
C GLU A 98 26.69 -1.29 -13.92
N SER A 99 26.57 0.03 -14.05
CA SER A 99 27.66 0.88 -14.54
C SER A 99 28.88 0.86 -13.61
N ALA A 100 28.65 0.92 -12.30
CA ALA A 100 29.73 0.88 -11.30
C ALA A 100 30.43 -0.47 -11.25
N THR A 101 29.70 -1.57 -11.50
CA THR A 101 30.25 -2.93 -11.59
C THR A 101 31.16 -3.08 -12.81
N ILE A 102 30.83 -2.40 -13.93
CA ILE A 102 31.64 -2.41 -15.15
C ILE A 102 32.90 -1.54 -14.99
N ASN A 103 32.74 -0.27 -14.59
CA ASN A 103 33.85 0.68 -14.46
C ASN A 103 33.53 1.81 -13.47
N LEU A 104 33.80 1.58 -12.19
CA LEU A 104 33.55 2.56 -11.13
C LEU A 104 34.26 3.91 -11.39
N SER A 105 35.53 3.91 -11.80
CA SER A 105 36.29 5.16 -12.00
C SER A 105 35.66 6.05 -13.07
N GLN A 106 35.13 5.46 -14.14
CA GLN A 106 34.43 6.21 -15.18
C GLN A 106 33.10 6.78 -14.67
N VAL A 107 32.34 5.98 -13.90
CA VAL A 107 31.06 6.38 -13.33
C VAL A 107 31.21 7.50 -12.30
N LEU A 108 32.26 7.49 -11.48
CA LEU A 108 32.55 8.59 -10.55
C LEU A 108 32.88 9.89 -11.30
N ARG A 109 33.61 9.82 -12.42
CA ARG A 109 34.03 11.00 -13.20
C ARG A 109 32.90 11.61 -14.03
N TYR A 110 32.04 10.77 -14.62
CA TYR A 110 31.07 11.21 -15.63
C TYR A 110 29.61 10.97 -15.25
N GLY A 111 29.35 10.29 -14.13
CA GLY A 111 28.00 9.93 -13.70
C GLY A 111 27.35 8.86 -14.60
N ILE A 112 26.03 8.70 -14.44
CA ILE A 112 25.18 7.87 -15.29
C ILE A 112 24.20 8.72 -16.09
N GLN A 113 23.82 8.26 -17.28
CA GLN A 113 22.82 8.94 -18.11
C GLN A 113 21.42 8.39 -17.84
N GLN A 114 20.46 9.27 -17.56
CA GLN A 114 19.05 8.92 -17.52
C GLN A 114 18.19 10.07 -18.01
N ASN A 115 17.30 9.81 -18.97
CA ASN A 115 16.38 10.81 -19.54
C ASN A 115 17.08 12.11 -19.97
N ASN A 116 18.22 11.98 -20.66
CA ASN A 116 19.09 13.09 -21.10
C ASN A 116 19.66 13.96 -19.96
N ARG A 117 19.69 13.44 -18.73
CA ARG A 117 20.35 14.07 -17.59
C ARG A 117 21.47 13.18 -17.07
N THR A 118 22.61 13.82 -16.76
CA THR A 118 23.70 13.19 -16.05
C THR A 118 23.40 13.19 -14.56
N ILE A 119 23.42 12.02 -13.92
CA ILE A 119 23.30 11.87 -12.48
C ILE A 119 24.70 11.57 -11.94
N ALA A 120 25.22 12.45 -11.09
CA ALA A 120 26.53 12.27 -10.47
C ALA A 120 26.50 11.14 -9.42
N ILE A 121 27.62 10.43 -9.28
CA ILE A 121 27.78 9.25 -8.41
C ILE A 121 28.95 9.49 -7.46
N GLY A 122 28.75 9.19 -6.18
CA GLY A 122 29.81 9.22 -5.17
C GLY A 122 30.19 7.80 -4.73
N ARG A 123 31.46 7.61 -4.35
CA ARG A 123 31.95 6.39 -3.70
C ARG A 123 31.70 6.50 -2.20
N VAL A 124 31.16 5.44 -1.61
CA VAL A 124 30.78 5.41 -0.20
C VAL A 124 31.75 4.53 0.57
N THR A 125 32.21 5.02 1.72
CA THR A 125 32.97 4.23 2.69
C THR A 125 32.35 4.36 4.08
N LYS A 126 32.52 3.33 4.89
CA LYS A 126 32.22 3.35 6.32
C LYS A 126 33.52 3.18 7.08
N ALA A 127 33.92 4.18 7.85
CA ALA A 127 35.13 4.16 8.67
C ALA A 127 34.89 4.98 9.95
N ASP A 128 35.48 4.55 11.06
CA ASP A 128 35.48 5.29 12.32
C ASP A 128 34.09 5.75 12.82
N GLY A 129 33.05 4.95 12.56
CA GLY A 129 31.67 5.28 12.94
C GLY A 129 31.03 6.37 12.08
N GLU A 130 31.63 6.74 10.95
CA GLU A 130 31.06 7.69 9.97
C GLU A 130 30.84 7.00 8.62
N TRP A 131 29.76 7.40 7.94
CA TRP A 131 29.57 7.17 6.52
C TRP A 131 30.09 8.38 5.76
N SER A 132 30.97 8.14 4.79
CA SER A 132 31.61 9.19 4.00
C SER A 132 31.41 8.97 2.51
N VAL A 133 31.25 10.05 1.77
CA VAL A 133 31.07 10.06 0.31
C VAL A 133 32.24 10.80 -0.32
N PHE A 134 32.87 10.18 -1.31
CA PHE A 134 34.01 10.72 -2.04
C PHE A 134 33.70 10.83 -3.53
N ASP A 135 34.27 11.82 -4.20
CA ASP A 135 34.24 11.94 -5.66
C ASP A 135 35.31 11.05 -6.35
N ALA A 136 35.51 11.28 -7.65
CA ALA A 136 36.47 10.53 -8.45
C ALA A 136 37.95 10.83 -8.16
N ASP A 137 38.23 11.96 -7.49
CA ASP A 137 39.58 12.41 -7.14
C ASP A 137 39.82 12.25 -5.62
N ASP A 138 39.01 11.40 -4.96
CA ASP A 138 39.04 11.11 -3.52
C ASP A 138 38.80 12.35 -2.63
N THR A 139 38.10 13.37 -3.14
CA THR A 139 37.67 14.52 -2.35
C THR A 139 36.42 14.16 -1.55
N LEU A 140 36.43 14.42 -0.25
CA LEU A 140 35.27 14.23 0.62
C LEU A 140 34.15 15.22 0.23
N LEU A 141 33.00 14.68 -0.17
CA LEU A 141 31.81 15.46 -0.54
C LEU A 141 30.81 15.59 0.61
N TYR A 142 30.59 14.51 1.34
CA TYR A 142 29.58 14.41 2.39
C TYR A 142 30.02 13.42 3.47
N LYS A 143 29.60 13.68 4.70
CA LYS A 143 29.74 12.75 5.81
C LYS A 143 28.57 12.84 6.77
N GLU A 144 28.24 11.71 7.39
CA GLU A 144 27.30 11.64 8.50
C GLU A 144 27.73 10.57 9.50
N THR A 145 27.37 10.78 10.77
CA THR A 145 27.61 9.81 11.83
C THR A 145 26.73 8.57 11.61
N ALA A 146 27.32 7.39 11.72
CA ALA A 146 26.58 6.14 11.63
C ALA A 146 25.69 5.95 12.87
N GLU A 147 24.42 5.66 12.64
CA GLU A 147 23.53 5.15 13.68
C GLU A 147 23.78 3.65 13.87
N ASP A 148 23.76 3.19 15.12
CA ASP A 148 23.99 1.78 15.44
C ASP A 148 22.96 0.88 14.74
N GLY A 149 23.48 -0.11 14.02
CA GLY A 149 22.67 -1.10 13.30
C GLY A 149 21.89 -0.57 12.09
N LYS A 150 21.95 0.72 11.77
CA LYS A 150 21.20 1.31 10.65
C LYS A 150 22.11 1.81 9.53
N GLN A 151 21.88 1.27 8.34
CA GLN A 151 22.48 1.79 7.12
C GLN A 151 21.68 3.00 6.63
N PRO A 152 22.36 4.06 6.15
CA PRO A 152 21.66 5.18 5.56
C PRO A 152 20.91 4.83 4.28
N MET A 153 19.73 5.43 4.12
CA MET A 153 18.81 5.19 2.98
C MET A 153 19.37 5.63 1.62
N TRP A 154 20.53 6.26 1.57
CA TRP A 154 21.20 6.72 0.35
C TRP A 154 22.37 5.83 -0.09
N VAL A 155 22.80 4.87 0.75
CA VAL A 155 23.88 3.93 0.42
C VAL A 155 23.35 2.82 -0.47
N ILE A 156 24.04 2.58 -1.59
CA ILE A 156 23.79 1.50 -2.54
C ILE A 156 24.97 0.52 -2.48
N HIS A 157 24.69 -0.73 -2.16
CA HIS A 157 25.71 -1.78 -2.21
C HIS A 157 25.90 -2.30 -3.62
N THR A 158 27.16 -2.55 -3.98
CA THR A 158 27.55 -3.19 -5.23
C THR A 158 28.42 -4.41 -4.91
N GLN A 159 28.83 -5.18 -5.93
CA GLN A 159 29.83 -6.24 -5.73
C GLN A 159 31.23 -5.69 -5.40
N GLY A 160 31.45 -4.39 -5.60
CA GLY A 160 32.66 -3.66 -5.24
C GLY A 160 32.39 -2.60 -4.16
N PRO A 161 33.01 -1.41 -4.25
CA PRO A 161 32.73 -0.32 -3.33
C PRO A 161 31.25 0.08 -3.35
N SER A 162 30.69 0.37 -2.18
CA SER A 162 29.36 0.97 -2.08
C SER A 162 29.37 2.34 -2.79
N ILE A 163 28.24 2.72 -3.37
CA ILE A 163 28.05 3.97 -4.10
C ILE A 163 26.82 4.72 -3.59
N CYS A 164 26.68 5.97 -3.98
CA CYS A 164 25.45 6.73 -3.80
C CYS A 164 25.15 7.58 -5.04
N LEU A 165 23.87 7.86 -5.25
CA LEU A 165 23.44 8.88 -6.20
C LEU A 165 23.59 10.25 -5.53
N LEU A 166 24.08 11.26 -6.24
CA LEU A 166 24.18 12.62 -5.72
C LEU A 166 23.00 13.47 -6.21
N LYS A 167 22.64 14.49 -5.43
CA LYS A 167 21.69 15.53 -5.86
C LYS A 167 22.32 16.42 -6.93
N ASP A 168 21.52 17.32 -7.50
CA ASP A 168 21.97 18.27 -8.52
C ASP A 168 23.08 19.23 -8.03
N ASP A 169 23.27 19.32 -6.71
CA ASP A 169 24.39 20.06 -6.09
C ASP A 169 25.75 19.34 -6.24
N GLY A 170 25.76 18.09 -6.72
CA GLY A 170 26.96 17.28 -6.90
C GLY A 170 27.69 16.92 -5.61
N ARG A 171 27.08 17.12 -4.44
CA ARG A 171 27.74 16.94 -3.13
C ARG A 171 26.91 16.12 -2.17
N THR A 172 25.62 16.38 -2.10
CA THR A 172 24.75 15.75 -1.11
C THR A 172 24.17 14.45 -1.68
N PRO A 173 24.21 13.34 -0.92
CA PRO A 173 23.61 12.10 -1.38
C PRO A 173 22.08 12.20 -1.49
N LYS A 174 21.53 11.52 -2.48
CA LYS A 174 20.09 11.34 -2.71
C LYS A 174 19.67 9.98 -2.14
N ARG A 175 18.44 9.90 -1.62
CA ARG A 175 17.86 8.61 -1.19
C ARG A 175 17.92 7.60 -2.34
N ALA A 176 18.43 6.41 -2.05
CA ALA A 176 18.57 5.31 -3.00
C ALA A 176 17.26 4.54 -3.21
N PHE A 177 16.32 4.71 -2.28
CA PHE A 177 15.00 4.07 -2.28
C PHE A 177 13.94 5.15 -2.06
N MET A 178 12.90 5.14 -2.88
CA MET A 178 11.74 6.02 -2.69
C MET A 178 10.49 5.25 -3.09
N GLU A 179 9.89 4.62 -2.10
CA GLU A 179 8.70 3.83 -2.30
C GLU A 179 7.48 4.72 -2.41
N LYS A 180 6.60 4.34 -3.33
CA LYS A 180 5.24 4.83 -3.44
C LYS A 180 4.29 3.65 -3.45
N ARG A 181 3.16 3.79 -2.79
CA ARG A 181 2.05 2.85 -2.89
C ARG A 181 0.85 3.56 -3.48
N LYS A 182 0.13 2.86 -4.33
CA LYS A 182 -1.09 3.38 -4.95
C LYS A 182 -2.29 2.57 -4.52
N TRP A 183 -3.36 3.27 -4.25
CA TRP A 183 -4.66 2.71 -3.91
C TRP A 183 -5.71 3.34 -4.79
N ILE A 184 -6.81 2.64 -5.00
CA ILE A 184 -8.01 3.20 -5.63
C ILE A 184 -8.98 3.52 -4.50
N PHE A 185 -9.25 4.81 -4.35
CA PHE A 185 -10.14 5.38 -3.35
C PHE A 185 -11.42 5.85 -4.01
N ILE A 186 -12.55 5.58 -3.37
CA ILE A 186 -13.84 6.14 -3.73
C ILE A 186 -14.35 6.85 -2.49
N GLY A 187 -14.64 8.14 -2.63
CA GLY A 187 -15.09 8.95 -1.52
C GLY A 187 -15.19 10.42 -1.89
N ASN A 188 -15.28 11.25 -0.87
CA ASN A 188 -15.32 12.70 -1.02
C ASN A 188 -14.72 13.32 0.24
N THR A 189 -14.60 14.65 0.29
CA THR A 189 -14.29 15.32 1.54
C THR A 189 -15.39 15.05 2.55
N GLN A 190 -15.04 14.96 3.83
CA GLN A 190 -15.98 14.65 4.91
C GLN A 190 -17.23 15.54 4.88
N GLU A 191 -17.04 16.83 4.62
CA GLU A 191 -18.11 17.83 4.57
C GLU A 191 -19.09 17.63 3.41
N LYS A 192 -18.64 17.02 2.31
CA LYS A 192 -19.43 16.89 1.06
C LYS A 192 -20.00 15.49 0.86
N PHE A 193 -19.47 14.47 1.53
CA PHE A 193 -19.84 13.09 1.23
C PHE A 193 -21.35 12.82 1.39
N LEU A 194 -21.98 13.31 2.47
CA LEU A 194 -23.40 13.04 2.72
C LEU A 194 -24.35 13.86 1.83
N SER A 195 -23.92 15.02 1.35
CA SER A 195 -24.73 15.94 0.55
C SER A 195 -24.55 15.73 -0.95
N GLU A 196 -23.31 15.52 -1.40
CA GLU A 196 -22.94 15.39 -2.82
C GLU A 196 -22.69 13.92 -3.23
N GLY A 197 -22.50 13.03 -2.26
CA GLY A 197 -22.14 11.63 -2.52
C GLY A 197 -20.63 11.43 -2.75
N ALA A 198 -20.27 10.20 -3.10
CA ALA A 198 -18.90 9.85 -3.44
C ALA A 198 -18.53 10.29 -4.85
N LEU A 199 -17.30 10.74 -5.04
CA LEU A 199 -16.72 10.98 -6.35
C LEU A 199 -16.41 9.65 -7.05
N PRO A 200 -16.24 9.66 -8.39
CA PRO A 200 -15.73 8.50 -9.13
C PRO A 200 -14.41 7.98 -8.55
N PRO A 201 -14.02 6.72 -8.84
CA PRO A 201 -12.75 6.16 -8.35
C PRO A 201 -11.55 7.03 -8.70
N MET A 202 -10.75 7.36 -7.68
CA MET A 202 -9.53 8.17 -7.80
C MET A 202 -8.32 7.40 -7.28
N VAL A 203 -7.13 7.78 -7.76
CA VAL A 203 -5.89 7.25 -7.20
C VAL A 203 -5.55 7.99 -5.91
N LEU A 204 -5.29 7.24 -4.84
CA LEU A 204 -4.56 7.71 -3.66
C LEU A 204 -3.11 7.27 -3.79
N GLU A 205 -2.19 8.23 -3.92
CA GLU A 205 -0.76 8.02 -3.96
C GLU A 205 -0.15 8.32 -2.58
N CYS A 206 0.34 7.27 -1.93
CA CYS A 206 1.07 7.36 -0.66
C CYS A 206 2.58 7.37 -0.94
N SER A 207 3.28 8.39 -0.46
CA SER A 207 4.72 8.57 -0.58
C SER A 207 5.36 8.74 0.79
N PHE A 208 6.68 8.54 0.91
CA PHE A 208 7.43 8.73 2.17
C PHE A 208 6.80 7.95 3.33
N GLY A 209 6.50 8.60 4.47
CA GLY A 209 5.94 7.93 5.64
C GLY A 209 4.61 7.24 5.34
N ALA A 210 3.79 7.82 4.47
CA ALA A 210 2.53 7.20 4.06
C ALA A 210 2.73 5.90 3.25
N ALA A 211 3.85 5.75 2.54
CA ALA A 211 4.11 4.54 1.75
C ALA A 211 4.41 3.32 2.63
N ASP A 212 4.78 3.53 3.89
CA ASP A 212 5.06 2.47 4.86
C ASP A 212 3.78 2.02 5.61
N VAL A 213 2.70 2.80 5.53
CA VAL A 213 1.43 2.50 6.21
C VAL A 213 0.64 1.44 5.42
N GLU A 214 0.25 0.38 6.13
CA GLU A 214 -0.56 -0.70 5.58
C GLU A 214 -2.05 -0.37 5.66
N LEU A 215 -2.58 0.30 4.63
CA LEU A 215 -4.00 0.61 4.56
C LEU A 215 -4.84 -0.65 4.31
N GLN A 216 -6.09 -0.65 4.79
CA GLN A 216 -7.01 -1.78 4.69
C GLN A 216 -8.07 -1.52 3.62
N LEU A 217 -8.22 -2.48 2.71
CA LEU A 217 -9.28 -2.44 1.70
C LEU A 217 -10.67 -2.71 2.30
N LEU A 218 -11.68 -2.19 1.63
CA LEU A 218 -13.10 -2.53 1.81
C LEU A 218 -13.63 -2.29 3.23
N ARG A 219 -13.10 -1.24 3.85
CA ARG A 219 -13.56 -0.71 5.13
C ARG A 219 -13.79 0.79 4.99
N PRO A 220 -14.80 1.34 5.70
CA PRO A 220 -14.90 2.79 5.87
C PRO A 220 -13.58 3.32 6.40
N ILE A 221 -13.05 4.34 5.73
CA ILE A 221 -11.78 4.97 6.06
C ILE A 221 -11.96 6.49 6.05
N SER A 222 -11.25 7.16 6.95
CA SER A 222 -11.03 8.59 6.90
C SER A 222 -9.54 8.90 7.02
N PHE A 223 -9.06 9.88 6.27
CA PHE A 223 -7.66 10.30 6.28
C PHE A 223 -7.52 11.71 5.69
N LYS A 224 -6.36 12.33 5.88
CA LYS A 224 -6.03 13.60 5.21
C LYS A 224 -5.18 13.39 3.97
N ALA A 225 -5.53 14.08 2.89
CA ALA A 225 -4.76 14.10 1.66
C ALA A 225 -4.99 15.39 0.86
N GLU A 226 -4.02 15.75 0.03
CA GLU A 226 -4.11 16.88 -0.88
C GLU A 226 -4.64 16.42 -2.24
N LEU A 227 -5.68 17.09 -2.76
CA LEU A 227 -6.08 16.92 -4.16
C LEU A 227 -5.01 17.56 -5.05
N THR A 228 -4.45 16.79 -5.95
CA THR A 228 -3.36 17.21 -6.83
C THR A 228 -3.58 16.67 -8.24
N THR A 229 -2.85 17.22 -9.20
CA THR A 229 -2.82 16.67 -10.55
C THR A 229 -1.75 15.58 -10.65
N ALA A 230 -2.12 14.43 -11.19
CA ALA A 230 -1.20 13.33 -11.47
C ALA A 230 -0.06 13.82 -12.36
N TRP A 231 1.17 13.40 -12.05
CA TRP A 231 2.31 13.76 -12.87
C TRP A 231 2.17 13.15 -14.26
N LYS A 232 2.25 13.99 -15.29
CA LYS A 232 2.34 13.57 -16.69
C LYS A 232 3.62 14.08 -17.34
N PRO A 233 4.21 13.32 -18.29
CA PRO A 233 5.27 13.82 -19.14
C PRO A 233 4.85 15.12 -19.84
N ALA A 234 5.80 16.03 -20.06
CA ALA A 234 5.54 17.34 -20.66
C ALA A 234 4.99 17.25 -22.10
N ASP A 235 5.23 16.12 -22.77
CA ASP A 235 4.75 15.77 -24.10
C ASP A 235 3.47 14.92 -24.09
N SER A 236 2.90 14.64 -22.92
CA SER A 236 1.64 13.89 -22.82
C SER A 236 0.45 14.72 -23.31
N THR A 237 -0.32 14.15 -24.23
CA THR A 237 -1.60 14.70 -24.69
C THR A 237 -2.79 14.26 -23.84
N GLU A 238 -2.55 13.43 -22.80
CA GLU A 238 -3.61 12.99 -21.90
C GLU A 238 -4.12 14.17 -21.05
N PRO A 239 -5.44 14.22 -20.78
CA PRO A 239 -6.00 15.22 -19.87
C PRO A 239 -5.35 15.10 -18.49
N ASP A 240 -5.36 16.20 -17.75
CA ASP A 240 -4.92 16.18 -16.35
C ASP A 240 -5.86 15.27 -15.54
N GLU A 241 -5.31 14.22 -14.94
CA GLU A 241 -6.03 13.33 -14.04
C GLU A 241 -5.82 13.83 -12.61
N GLU A 242 -6.91 14.00 -11.86
CA GLU A 242 -6.84 14.34 -10.45
C GLU A 242 -6.51 13.09 -9.62
N MET A 243 -5.70 13.28 -8.58
CA MET A 243 -5.33 12.23 -7.61
C MET A 243 -5.19 12.81 -6.21
N LEU A 244 -5.36 11.95 -5.21
CA LEU A 244 -5.06 12.28 -3.82
C LEU A 244 -3.60 11.97 -3.53
N SER A 245 -2.88 12.93 -2.97
CA SER A 245 -1.47 12.79 -2.58
C SER A 245 -1.34 12.83 -1.06
N ALA A 246 -0.71 11.80 -0.50
CA ALA A 246 -0.39 11.72 0.92
C ALA A 246 1.11 11.47 1.12
N LEU A 247 1.81 12.41 1.75
CA LEU A 247 3.22 12.27 2.13
C LEU A 247 3.40 11.62 3.51
N ASP A 248 2.38 11.77 4.34
CA ASP A 248 2.20 11.11 5.62
C ASP A 248 0.70 10.84 5.77
N ILE A 249 0.33 9.72 6.37
CA ILE A 249 -1.07 9.32 6.47
C ILE A 249 -1.33 8.70 7.83
N ASP A 250 -2.36 9.22 8.49
CA ASP A 250 -2.97 8.61 9.66
C ASP A 250 -4.42 8.33 9.28
N ALA A 251 -4.75 7.05 9.21
CA ALA A 251 -6.02 6.57 8.71
C ALA A 251 -6.86 6.02 9.86
N ASP A 252 -8.04 6.57 10.03
CA ASP A 252 -9.03 6.07 10.97
C ASP A 252 -10.06 5.22 10.23
N TYR A 253 -10.43 4.07 10.81
CA TYR A 253 -11.39 3.15 10.22
C TYR A 253 -12.68 3.13 11.01
N GLY A 254 -13.78 3.50 10.36
CA GLY A 254 -15.08 3.57 11.01
C GLY A 254 -15.95 4.67 10.42
N LEU A 255 -17.06 4.91 11.09
CA LEU A 255 -18.06 5.90 10.71
C LEU A 255 -18.30 6.90 11.85
N ASP A 256 -17.32 7.10 12.72
CA ASP A 256 -17.42 7.99 13.89
C ASP A 256 -17.62 9.46 13.51
N TRP A 257 -17.38 9.80 12.24
CA TRP A 257 -17.64 11.11 11.65
C TRP A 257 -19.11 11.32 11.24
N VAL A 258 -19.94 10.28 11.32
CA VAL A 258 -21.35 10.28 10.90
C VAL A 258 -22.25 10.42 12.12
N ASP A 259 -23.24 11.31 12.03
CA ASP A 259 -24.23 11.47 13.10
C ASP A 259 -25.08 10.20 13.32
N ASP A 260 -25.39 9.91 14.58
CA ASP A 260 -26.14 8.72 15.01
C ASP A 260 -27.49 8.55 14.27
N GLU A 261 -28.14 9.65 13.91
CA GLU A 261 -29.44 9.63 13.21
C GLU A 261 -29.36 8.99 11.82
N VAL A 262 -28.25 9.19 11.11
CA VAL A 262 -28.07 8.69 9.73
C VAL A 262 -27.11 7.50 9.67
N LEU A 263 -26.41 7.20 10.76
CA LEU A 263 -25.45 6.10 10.87
C LEU A 263 -25.97 4.75 10.37
N PRO A 264 -27.22 4.29 10.66
CA PRO A 264 -27.69 2.99 10.17
C PRO A 264 -27.72 2.91 8.63
N LYS A 265 -28.18 3.98 7.97
CA LYS A 265 -28.25 4.06 6.51
C LYS A 265 -26.87 4.14 5.89
N VAL A 266 -25.96 4.91 6.50
CA VAL A 266 -24.57 5.02 6.03
C VAL A 266 -23.84 3.70 6.25
N THR A 267 -24.07 3.00 7.36
CA THR A 267 -23.50 1.67 7.62
C THR A 267 -23.88 0.66 6.54
N GLU A 268 -25.13 0.65 6.09
CA GLU A 268 -25.58 -0.20 4.98
C GLU A 268 -24.92 0.18 3.65
N LEU A 269 -24.83 1.49 3.35
CA LEU A 269 -24.15 2.00 2.14
C LEU A 269 -22.69 1.53 2.08
N PHE A 270 -22.00 1.55 3.21
CA PHE A 270 -20.60 1.14 3.34
C PHE A 270 -20.40 -0.38 3.43
N SER A 271 -21.43 -1.20 3.22
CA SER A 271 -21.22 -2.63 2.98
C SER A 271 -20.46 -2.81 1.66
N PRO A 272 -19.37 -3.61 1.61
CA PRO A 272 -18.50 -3.64 0.43
C PRO A 272 -19.21 -4.04 -0.87
N ASP A 273 -20.19 -4.94 -0.81
CA ASP A 273 -20.96 -5.34 -1.99
C ASP A 273 -21.87 -4.24 -2.52
N GLN A 274 -22.57 -3.52 -1.63
CA GLN A 274 -23.40 -2.37 -2.02
C GLN A 274 -22.51 -1.24 -2.57
N PHE A 275 -21.41 -0.96 -1.88
CA PHE A 275 -20.51 0.14 -2.20
C PHE A 275 -19.82 -0.07 -3.55
N LEU A 276 -19.28 -1.27 -3.81
CA LEU A 276 -18.70 -1.61 -5.11
C LEU A 276 -19.75 -1.56 -6.22
N ALA A 277 -20.93 -2.15 -6.01
CA ALA A 277 -22.00 -2.16 -7.02
C ALA A 277 -22.48 -0.74 -7.39
N GLN A 278 -22.45 0.20 -6.45
CA GLN A 278 -22.93 1.55 -6.64
C GLN A 278 -21.89 2.49 -7.25
N PHE A 279 -20.62 2.37 -6.85
CA PHE A 279 -19.60 3.37 -7.16
C PHE A 279 -18.45 2.89 -8.06
N MET A 280 -18.31 1.58 -8.30
CA MET A 280 -17.37 1.06 -9.29
C MET A 280 -18.07 0.79 -10.63
N PRO A 281 -17.38 1.01 -11.77
CA PRO A 281 -17.81 0.45 -13.03
C PRO A 281 -17.85 -1.08 -12.91
N CYS A 282 -19.05 -1.66 -12.95
CA CYS A 282 -19.26 -3.10 -12.80
C CYS A 282 -19.49 -3.73 -14.17
N ILE A 283 -18.61 -4.64 -14.58
CA ILE A 283 -18.63 -5.25 -15.92
C ILE A 283 -18.99 -6.74 -15.79
N ASP A 284 -19.86 -7.22 -16.68
CA ASP A 284 -20.15 -8.65 -16.75
C ASP A 284 -18.94 -9.43 -17.27
N LEU A 285 -18.73 -10.66 -16.80
CA LEU A 285 -17.59 -11.47 -17.21
C LEU A 285 -17.55 -11.75 -18.73
N SER A 286 -18.70 -11.83 -19.42
CA SER A 286 -18.72 -12.00 -20.89
C SER A 286 -18.19 -10.78 -21.63
N ASP A 287 -18.33 -9.59 -21.05
CA ASP A 287 -18.11 -8.32 -21.76
C ASP A 287 -16.73 -7.71 -21.47
N VAL A 288 -15.90 -8.38 -20.64
CA VAL A 288 -14.63 -7.83 -20.15
C VAL A 288 -13.66 -7.53 -21.28
N PHE A 289 -13.60 -8.40 -22.30
CA PHE A 289 -12.70 -8.21 -23.43
C PHE A 289 -13.09 -6.97 -24.26
N ASP A 290 -14.37 -6.83 -24.57
CA ASP A 290 -14.90 -5.67 -25.30
C ASP A 290 -14.72 -4.38 -24.50
N HIS A 291 -14.96 -4.43 -23.19
CA HIS A 291 -14.72 -3.31 -22.30
C HIS A 291 -13.25 -2.89 -22.29
N HIS A 292 -12.31 -3.85 -22.26
CA HIS A 292 -10.89 -3.55 -22.40
C HIS A 292 -10.59 -2.85 -23.73
N MET A 293 -11.03 -3.43 -24.85
CA MET A 293 -10.72 -2.91 -26.19
C MET A 293 -11.27 -1.50 -26.42
N ALA A 294 -12.45 -1.19 -25.84
CA ALA A 294 -13.07 0.13 -25.94
C ALA A 294 -12.38 1.20 -25.09
N ASN A 295 -11.70 0.82 -23.99
CA ASN A 295 -11.20 1.74 -22.98
C ASN A 295 -9.68 1.65 -22.73
N ARG A 296 -8.95 0.87 -23.52
CA ARG A 296 -7.50 0.70 -23.35
C ARG A 296 -6.71 1.96 -23.66
N LYS A 297 -5.64 2.16 -22.90
CA LYS A 297 -4.59 3.14 -23.17
C LYS A 297 -3.37 2.42 -23.75
N VAL A 298 -2.83 2.95 -24.84
CA VAL A 298 -1.64 2.41 -25.51
C VAL A 298 -0.41 3.16 -25.01
N LEU A 299 0.54 2.44 -24.44
CA LEU A 299 1.82 2.98 -23.99
C LEU A 299 2.74 3.21 -25.19
N SER A 300 3.74 4.07 -25.01
CA SER A 300 4.81 4.31 -26.01
C SER A 300 5.58 3.05 -26.41
N SER A 301 5.56 2.01 -25.56
CA SER A 301 6.12 0.69 -25.85
C SER A 301 5.30 -0.16 -26.84
N GLY A 302 4.12 0.30 -27.24
CA GLY A 302 3.15 -0.47 -28.03
C GLY A 302 2.27 -1.42 -27.22
N ARG A 303 2.59 -1.65 -25.93
CA ARG A 303 1.72 -2.40 -25.01
C ARG A 303 0.52 -1.56 -24.61
N ASP A 304 -0.62 -2.20 -24.37
CA ASP A 304 -1.80 -1.54 -23.82
C ASP A 304 -2.12 -1.99 -22.39
N TYR A 305 -2.91 -1.18 -21.71
CA TYR A 305 -3.55 -1.54 -20.45
C TYR A 305 -4.97 -0.98 -20.43
N GLY A 306 -5.89 -1.72 -19.82
CA GLY A 306 -7.28 -1.33 -19.70
C GLY A 306 -7.57 -0.52 -18.43
N PRO A 307 -8.83 -0.06 -18.28
CA PRO A 307 -9.27 0.66 -17.10
C PRO A 307 -9.29 -0.23 -15.85
N VAL A 308 -9.46 0.39 -14.69
CA VAL A 308 -9.78 -0.31 -13.44
C VAL A 308 -11.30 -0.40 -13.31
N PHE A 309 -11.81 -1.60 -13.06
CA PHE A 309 -13.25 -1.87 -12.93
C PHE A 309 -13.50 -3.04 -11.97
N ALA A 310 -14.76 -3.23 -11.57
CA ALA A 310 -15.18 -4.34 -10.73
C ALA A 310 -15.88 -5.42 -11.55
N ILE A 311 -15.65 -6.67 -11.17
CA ILE A 311 -16.35 -7.84 -11.69
C ILE A 311 -16.87 -8.68 -10.52
N SER A 312 -17.97 -9.40 -10.72
CA SER A 312 -18.49 -10.36 -9.76
C SER A 312 -18.74 -11.70 -10.43
N GLY A 313 -18.35 -12.78 -9.75
CA GLY A 313 -18.47 -14.12 -10.29
C GLY A 313 -18.45 -15.20 -9.20
N THR A 314 -18.68 -16.42 -9.64
CA THR A 314 -18.48 -17.63 -8.83
C THR A 314 -17.06 -18.12 -9.03
N VAL A 315 -16.37 -18.42 -7.95
CA VAL A 315 -14.99 -18.91 -7.99
C VAL A 315 -14.98 -20.37 -8.41
N ASP A 316 -14.23 -20.70 -9.46
CA ASP A 316 -14.07 -22.09 -9.91
C ASP A 316 -12.77 -22.70 -9.36
N TYR A 317 -11.70 -21.90 -9.30
CA TYR A 317 -10.37 -22.33 -8.87
C TYR A 317 -9.67 -21.24 -8.05
N ILE A 318 -8.81 -21.65 -7.10
CA ILE A 318 -7.97 -20.77 -6.29
C ILE A 318 -6.60 -21.45 -6.10
N ASP A 319 -5.53 -20.72 -6.40
CA ASP A 319 -4.16 -21.11 -6.09
C ASP A 319 -3.70 -20.46 -4.77
N TYR A 320 -3.92 -21.17 -3.66
CA TYR A 320 -3.53 -20.71 -2.33
C TYR A 320 -2.01 -20.64 -2.12
N ALA A 321 -1.25 -21.52 -2.76
CA ALA A 321 0.20 -21.57 -2.62
C ALA A 321 0.86 -20.43 -3.41
N GLY A 322 0.33 -20.17 -4.60
CA GLY A 322 0.92 -19.26 -5.57
C GLY A 322 2.19 -19.84 -6.20
N LYS A 323 2.68 -19.16 -7.23
CA LYS A 323 3.90 -19.52 -7.95
C LYS A 323 4.91 -18.40 -7.82
N GLU A 324 6.18 -18.74 -7.66
CA GLU A 324 7.26 -17.74 -7.62
C GLU A 324 7.23 -16.87 -8.87
N ASN A 325 7.28 -15.56 -8.66
CA ASN A 325 7.29 -14.56 -9.70
C ASN A 325 8.01 -13.31 -9.20
N LEU A 326 9.22 -13.08 -9.72
CA LEU A 326 10.08 -11.95 -9.35
C LEU A 326 9.47 -10.58 -9.68
N TYR A 327 8.47 -10.52 -10.56
CA TYR A 327 7.79 -9.31 -10.96
C TYR A 327 6.52 -9.03 -10.16
N SER A 328 6.06 -9.99 -9.35
CA SER A 328 4.90 -9.83 -8.47
C SER A 328 5.34 -9.34 -7.10
N GLU A 329 4.57 -8.42 -6.52
CA GLU A 329 4.84 -7.93 -5.18
C GLU A 329 4.74 -9.06 -4.14
N GLY A 330 5.77 -9.20 -3.31
CA GLY A 330 5.95 -10.32 -2.40
C GLY A 330 6.53 -11.58 -3.04
N GLY A 331 6.95 -11.53 -4.31
CA GLY A 331 7.68 -12.60 -4.98
C GLY A 331 6.83 -13.80 -5.41
N PHE A 332 5.53 -13.77 -5.16
CA PHE A 332 4.59 -14.83 -5.54
C PHE A 332 3.39 -14.25 -6.28
N LYS A 333 2.97 -14.99 -7.29
CA LYS A 333 1.77 -14.76 -8.10
C LYS A 333 0.78 -15.86 -7.77
N HIS A 334 -0.33 -15.47 -7.16
CA HIS A 334 -1.48 -16.34 -6.97
C HIS A 334 -2.45 -16.15 -8.14
N SER A 335 -3.37 -17.09 -8.31
CA SER A 335 -4.41 -16.98 -9.32
C SER A 335 -5.74 -17.49 -8.78
N LEU A 336 -6.83 -16.93 -9.27
CA LEU A 336 -8.17 -17.49 -9.11
C LEU A 336 -8.90 -17.42 -10.45
N THR A 337 -9.90 -18.26 -10.65
CA THR A 337 -10.77 -18.17 -11.82
C THR A 337 -12.20 -17.85 -11.44
N LEU A 338 -12.85 -16.98 -12.22
CA LEU A 338 -14.25 -16.64 -12.07
C LEU A 338 -15.09 -17.12 -13.23
N THR A 339 -16.32 -17.52 -12.93
CA THR A 339 -17.37 -17.81 -13.91
C THR A 339 -18.68 -17.11 -13.59
N SER A 340 -19.50 -16.97 -14.62
CA SER A 340 -20.87 -16.47 -14.55
C SER A 340 -21.76 -17.28 -15.50
N ASN A 341 -23.08 -17.19 -15.30
CA ASN A 341 -24.04 -17.82 -16.20
C ASN A 341 -24.01 -17.21 -17.60
N SER A 342 -23.71 -15.92 -17.74
CA SER A 342 -23.53 -15.23 -19.03
C SER A 342 -22.33 -15.82 -19.78
N LEU A 343 -21.15 -15.84 -19.14
CA LEU A 343 -19.92 -16.39 -19.71
C LEU A 343 -20.10 -17.86 -20.11
N ARG A 344 -20.75 -18.67 -19.26
CA ARG A 344 -20.98 -20.10 -19.54
C ARG A 344 -22.05 -20.40 -20.59
N ARG A 345 -22.87 -19.41 -20.97
CA ARG A 345 -23.79 -19.56 -22.13
C ARG A 345 -23.04 -19.50 -23.45
N GLU A 346 -21.95 -18.75 -23.51
CA GLU A 346 -21.11 -18.62 -24.70
C GLU A 346 -20.17 -19.83 -24.84
N ASP A 347 -19.51 -20.21 -23.75
CA ASP A 347 -18.73 -21.44 -23.65
C ASP A 347 -18.93 -22.09 -22.27
N PRO A 348 -19.52 -23.30 -22.19
CA PRO A 348 -19.77 -23.99 -20.92
C PRO A 348 -18.56 -24.18 -20.01
N LYS A 349 -17.34 -24.15 -20.58
CA LYS A 349 -16.07 -24.29 -19.85
C LYS A 349 -15.33 -22.97 -19.65
N ALA A 350 -15.87 -21.85 -20.11
CA ALA A 350 -15.19 -20.56 -20.00
C ALA A 350 -15.08 -20.10 -18.54
N SER A 351 -13.89 -19.62 -18.20
CA SER A 351 -13.55 -18.98 -16.94
C SER A 351 -12.51 -17.90 -17.17
N LEU A 352 -12.62 -16.79 -16.45
CA LEU A 352 -11.63 -15.72 -16.50
C LEU A 352 -10.57 -15.92 -15.43
N TRP A 353 -9.31 -15.95 -15.84
CA TRP A 353 -8.15 -16.01 -14.96
C TRP A 353 -7.85 -14.62 -14.40
N ILE A 354 -7.61 -14.57 -13.10
CA ILE A 354 -7.26 -13.36 -12.38
C ILE A 354 -6.03 -13.64 -11.54
N ASP A 355 -5.02 -12.81 -11.70
CA ASP A 355 -3.77 -12.88 -10.99
C ASP A 355 -3.80 -12.00 -9.75
N VAL A 356 -3.41 -12.54 -8.60
CA VAL A 356 -3.45 -11.85 -7.31
C VAL A 356 -2.06 -11.85 -6.70
N THR A 357 -1.62 -10.69 -6.22
CA THR A 357 -0.30 -10.57 -5.59
C THR A 357 -0.29 -11.20 -4.19
N ARG A 358 0.88 -11.64 -3.74
CA ARG A 358 1.06 -12.13 -2.37
C ARG A 358 0.65 -11.09 -1.32
N TYR A 359 0.91 -9.82 -1.59
CA TYR A 359 0.47 -8.72 -0.72
C TYR A 359 -1.05 -8.76 -0.48
N LEU A 360 -1.86 -8.91 -1.52
CA LEU A 360 -3.31 -8.97 -1.37
C LEU A 360 -3.76 -10.17 -0.55
N VAL A 361 -3.11 -11.32 -0.72
CA VAL A 361 -3.41 -12.54 0.04
C VAL A 361 -3.05 -12.37 1.53
N ASP A 362 -1.83 -11.95 1.84
CA ASP A 362 -1.32 -11.91 3.20
C ASP A 362 -1.86 -10.71 4.00
N LYS A 363 -2.02 -9.57 3.34
CA LYS A 363 -2.29 -8.27 4.00
C LYS A 363 -3.72 -7.78 3.83
N GLN A 364 -4.40 -8.21 2.76
CA GLN A 364 -5.74 -7.71 2.41
C GLN A 364 -6.80 -8.82 2.39
N ASN A 365 -6.49 -10.00 2.90
CA ASN A 365 -7.44 -11.11 3.04
C ASN A 365 -8.09 -11.56 1.72
N ALA A 366 -7.38 -11.44 0.58
CA ALA A 366 -7.98 -11.66 -0.73
C ALA A 366 -8.62 -13.05 -0.91
N PHE A 367 -8.07 -14.10 -0.30
CA PHE A 367 -8.61 -15.46 -0.34
C PHE A 367 -9.37 -15.88 0.91
N LYS A 368 -9.77 -14.90 1.73
CA LYS A 368 -10.47 -15.13 2.98
C LYS A 368 -11.83 -14.45 2.98
N VAL A 369 -12.75 -15.07 3.71
CA VAL A 369 -14.07 -14.53 4.03
C VAL A 369 -14.18 -14.31 5.53
N LYS A 370 -14.71 -13.14 5.92
CA LYS A 370 -15.03 -12.85 7.31
C LYS A 370 -16.33 -13.52 7.70
N LYS A 371 -16.27 -14.43 8.67
CA LYS A 371 -17.42 -15.08 9.32
C LYS A 371 -17.51 -14.60 10.78
N ALA A 372 -18.56 -15.03 11.49
CA ALA A 372 -18.79 -14.62 12.88
C ALA A 372 -17.62 -14.97 13.80
N ASP A 373 -16.90 -16.07 13.52
CA ASP A 373 -15.77 -16.57 14.29
C ASP A 373 -14.40 -16.22 13.70
N GLY A 374 -14.35 -15.30 12.74
CA GLY A 374 -13.11 -14.76 12.19
C GLY A 374 -12.94 -14.94 10.68
N TRP A 375 -11.71 -14.68 10.22
CA TRP A 375 -11.33 -14.82 8.81
C TRP A 375 -11.00 -16.28 8.49
N LYS A 376 -11.61 -16.81 7.41
CA LYS A 376 -11.41 -18.18 6.95
C LYS A 376 -11.18 -18.22 5.45
N ASP A 377 -10.38 -19.16 4.98
CA ASP A 377 -10.22 -19.39 3.54
C ASP A 377 -11.56 -19.81 2.91
N TYR A 378 -11.85 -19.36 1.69
CA TYR A 378 -13.11 -19.68 0.99
C TYR A 378 -12.89 -20.64 -0.18
N ALA A 379 -13.72 -21.66 -0.35
CA ALA A 379 -13.57 -22.63 -1.44
C ALA A 379 -14.16 -22.14 -2.78
N GLY A 380 -13.89 -22.90 -3.84
CA GLY A 380 -14.66 -22.85 -5.08
C GLY A 380 -16.16 -22.98 -4.82
N GLY A 381 -16.97 -22.37 -5.69
CA GLY A 381 -18.41 -22.14 -5.50
C GLY A 381 -18.73 -20.87 -4.71
N SER A 382 -17.74 -20.22 -4.10
CA SER A 382 -17.94 -18.93 -3.42
C SER A 382 -18.19 -17.81 -4.42
N ARG A 383 -19.09 -16.88 -4.08
CA ARG A 383 -19.25 -15.64 -4.83
C ARG A 383 -18.34 -14.55 -4.29
N VAL A 384 -17.63 -13.88 -5.20
CA VAL A 384 -16.71 -12.80 -4.87
C VAL A 384 -16.98 -11.57 -5.74
N TRP A 385 -16.52 -10.42 -5.26
CA TRP A 385 -16.20 -9.27 -6.08
C TRP A 385 -14.69 -9.19 -6.25
N VAL A 386 -14.25 -8.79 -7.43
CA VAL A 386 -12.85 -8.49 -7.69
C VAL A 386 -12.76 -7.16 -8.41
N VAL A 387 -11.97 -6.23 -7.87
CA VAL A 387 -11.53 -5.05 -8.60
C VAL A 387 -10.29 -5.44 -9.39
N VAL A 388 -10.33 -5.25 -10.70
CA VAL A 388 -9.29 -5.71 -11.63
C VAL A 388 -8.78 -4.58 -12.49
N ARG A 389 -7.56 -4.74 -13.01
CA ARG A 389 -7.08 -4.04 -14.20
C ARG A 389 -6.83 -5.05 -15.30
N SER A 390 -7.34 -4.78 -16.49
CA SER A 390 -7.10 -5.64 -17.65
C SER A 390 -5.81 -5.28 -18.38
N ARG A 391 -5.15 -6.29 -18.94
CA ARG A 391 -3.98 -6.19 -19.82
C ARG A 391 -4.13 -7.20 -20.95
N THR A 392 -3.52 -6.92 -22.09
CA THR A 392 -3.43 -7.92 -23.15
C THR A 392 -2.00 -8.41 -23.35
N TRP A 393 -1.89 -9.60 -23.94
CA TRP A 393 -0.64 -10.15 -24.42
C TRP A 393 -0.88 -10.93 -25.71
N GLU A 394 0.13 -10.95 -26.57
CA GLU A 394 0.06 -11.67 -27.83
C GLU A 394 0.45 -13.14 -27.64
N GLY A 395 -0.47 -14.02 -27.98
CA GLY A 395 -0.32 -15.47 -28.00
C GLY A 395 0.74 -15.92 -28.99
N THR A 396 1.24 -17.15 -28.79
CA THR A 396 2.16 -17.79 -29.73
C THR A 396 1.53 -18.04 -31.11
N ASP A 397 0.21 -18.02 -31.18
CA ASP A 397 -0.60 -18.11 -32.40
C ASP A 397 -0.90 -16.74 -33.04
N GLY A 398 -0.37 -15.65 -32.47
CA GLY A 398 -0.68 -14.27 -32.87
C GLY A 398 -2.05 -13.77 -32.39
N GLY A 399 -2.77 -14.57 -31.60
CA GLY A 399 -4.05 -14.18 -31.00
C GLY A 399 -3.84 -13.23 -29.83
N LEU A 400 -4.72 -12.23 -29.68
CA LEU A 400 -4.67 -11.34 -28.53
C LEU A 400 -5.40 -11.99 -27.35
N ASN A 401 -4.68 -12.25 -26.27
CA ASN A 401 -5.22 -12.82 -25.05
C ASN A 401 -5.39 -11.75 -23.96
N LEU A 402 -6.36 -11.97 -23.08
CA LEU A 402 -6.64 -11.09 -21.95
C LEU A 402 -6.06 -11.67 -20.66
N ASN A 403 -5.46 -10.80 -19.85
CA ASN A 403 -5.10 -11.09 -18.48
C ASN A 403 -5.72 -10.06 -17.54
N LEU A 404 -6.12 -10.49 -16.35
CA LEU A 404 -6.69 -9.62 -15.32
C LEU A 404 -5.78 -9.62 -14.10
N ASP A 405 -5.28 -8.45 -13.73
CA ASP A 405 -4.59 -8.25 -12.47
C ASP A 405 -5.63 -7.89 -11.41
N GLY A 406 -5.82 -8.76 -10.41
CA GLY A 406 -6.64 -8.51 -9.24
C GLY A 406 -5.97 -7.46 -8.34
N LEU A 407 -6.69 -6.38 -8.09
CA LEU A 407 -6.27 -5.25 -7.25
C LEU A 407 -6.98 -5.26 -5.88
N GLY A 408 -8.10 -5.97 -5.76
CA GLY A 408 -8.80 -6.17 -4.50
C GLY A 408 -9.83 -7.29 -4.66
N VAL A 409 -9.95 -8.16 -3.65
CA VAL A 409 -10.90 -9.27 -3.67
C VAL A 409 -11.77 -9.21 -2.42
N TYR A 410 -13.07 -9.35 -2.61
CA TYR A 410 -14.06 -9.40 -1.54
C TYR A 410 -14.88 -10.68 -1.65
N ALA A 411 -14.73 -11.57 -0.68
CA ALA A 411 -15.60 -12.73 -0.55
C ALA A 411 -16.89 -12.36 0.19
N MET A 412 -18.03 -12.52 -0.48
CA MET A 412 -19.34 -12.15 0.07
C MET A 412 -19.74 -13.07 1.23
N PRO A 413 -19.83 -12.61 2.48
CA PRO A 413 -20.01 -13.48 3.64
C PRO A 413 -21.18 -14.46 3.55
N LEU A 414 -22.32 -14.03 2.99
CA LEU A 414 -23.51 -14.87 2.84
C LEU A 414 -23.48 -15.82 1.63
N ARG A 415 -22.53 -15.65 0.72
CA ARG A 415 -22.42 -16.40 -0.55
C ARG A 415 -21.07 -17.09 -0.74
N SER A 416 -20.22 -17.09 0.28
CA SER A 416 -18.95 -17.80 0.29
C SER A 416 -19.01 -19.06 1.14
N ILE A 417 -18.48 -20.13 0.58
CA ILE A 417 -18.31 -21.44 1.19
C ILE A 417 -16.95 -21.42 1.89
N VAL A 418 -16.90 -21.75 3.17
CA VAL A 418 -15.64 -21.89 3.89
C VAL A 418 -14.92 -23.11 3.34
N ALA A 419 -13.64 -22.97 2.97
CA ALA A 419 -12.80 -24.10 2.66
C ALA A 419 -12.72 -24.99 3.91
N GLN A 420 -13.25 -26.21 3.80
CA GLN A 420 -12.85 -27.25 4.74
C GLN A 420 -11.36 -27.46 4.47
N ILE A 421 -10.51 -27.33 5.49
CA ILE A 421 -9.08 -27.66 5.37
C ILE A 421 -9.02 -29.07 4.74
N PRO A 422 -8.65 -29.22 3.47
CA PRO A 422 -8.47 -30.54 2.91
C PRO A 422 -7.09 -31.04 3.37
N PRO A 423 -6.84 -32.35 3.44
CA PRO A 423 -5.54 -32.89 3.78
C PRO A 423 -4.48 -32.34 2.80
N GLU A 424 -3.20 -32.38 3.18
CA GLU A 424 -2.04 -31.87 2.41
C GLU A 424 -1.94 -32.35 0.93
N ASP A 425 -2.82 -33.26 0.51
CA ASP A 425 -2.85 -33.93 -0.79
C ASP A 425 -3.78 -33.28 -1.85
N ALA A 426 -4.39 -32.11 -1.60
CA ALA A 426 -5.18 -31.41 -2.62
C ALA A 426 -4.35 -30.85 -3.81
N ASN A 427 -3.02 -31.04 -3.78
CA ASN A 427 -2.06 -30.60 -4.79
C ASN A 427 -1.79 -31.64 -5.90
N ASP A 428 -2.47 -32.78 -5.90
CA ASP A 428 -2.25 -33.79 -6.95
C ASP A 428 -3.17 -33.56 -8.16
N ILE A 429 -2.59 -33.02 -9.24
CA ILE A 429 -3.25 -32.86 -10.56
C ILE A 429 -3.19 -34.18 -11.37
N SER A 430 -2.89 -35.33 -10.75
CA SER A 430 -2.82 -36.62 -11.45
C SER A 430 -4.19 -37.26 -11.80
N TYR A 431 -5.33 -36.67 -11.42
CA TYR A 431 -6.67 -37.23 -11.69
C TYR A 431 -7.49 -36.48 -12.74
N THR A 432 -6.92 -36.21 -13.93
CA THR A 432 -7.70 -35.86 -15.14
C THR A 432 -8.00 -37.04 -16.06
N ASP A 433 -7.80 -38.29 -15.61
CA ASP A 433 -8.31 -39.45 -16.34
C ASP A 433 -9.70 -39.85 -15.84
N GLY A 434 -10.70 -39.22 -16.44
CA GLY A 434 -12.07 -39.76 -16.50
C GLY A 434 -13.18 -38.81 -16.06
N PHE A 435 -13.44 -37.75 -16.83
CA PHE A 435 -14.80 -37.20 -17.04
C PHE A 435 -14.93 -36.54 -18.42
#